data_AF-A0A2J4QHJ5-F1
#
_entry.id   AF-A0A2J4QHJ5-F1
#
_cell.length_a   1.000
_cell.length_b   1.000
_cell.length_c   1.000
_cell.angle_alpha   90.00
_cell.angle_beta   90.00
_cell.angle_gamma   90.00
#
_symmetry.space_group_name_H-M   'P 1'
#
loop_
_entity.id
_entity.type
_entity.pdbx_description
1 polymer ?
#
loop_
_entity_poly.entity_id
_entity_poly.type
_entity_poly.pdbx_seq_one_letter_code
_entity_poly.pdbx_strand_id
1 'polypeptide(L)' 'MQDRNFDDIAEKFSRNIYGTTKGQLRQAILWQDLQPLLDRLGPGPLRVLDAGGGEGQT' A
#
# COMPACT_ATOMS: atom_id res chain seq x y z
N MET A 1 -24.31 -16.33 6.88
CA MET A 1 -23.34 -15.33 6.41
C MET A 1 -22.07 -15.55 7.22
N GLN A 2 -21.04 -16.17 6.64
CA GLN A 2 -19.79 -16.42 7.38
C GLN A 2 -18.99 -15.12 7.39
N ASP A 3 -18.68 -14.66 8.60
CA ASP A 3 -17.78 -13.53 8.80
C ASP A 3 -16.42 -13.90 8.21
N ARG A 4 -15.91 -13.07 7.31
CA ARG A 4 -14.62 -13.31 6.65
C ARG A 4 -13.59 -12.47 7.37
N ASN A 5 -12.87 -13.10 8.29
CA ASN A 5 -11.67 -12.50 8.87
C ASN A 5 -10.63 -12.28 7.76
N PHE A 6 -9.99 -11.11 7.76
CA PHE A 6 -8.94 -10.74 6.82
C PHE A 6 -7.73 -11.68 6.92
N ASP A 7 -7.47 -12.21 8.11
CA ASP A 7 -6.32 -13.09 8.42
C ASP A 7 -6.23 -14.29 7.46
N ASP A 8 -7.35 -14.93 7.14
CA ASP A 8 -7.39 -16.14 6.31
C ASP A 8 -7.14 -15.88 4.82
N ILE A 9 -7.15 -14.60 4.40
CA ILE A 9 -7.11 -14.19 2.99
C ILE A 9 -5.90 -13.31 2.67
N ALA A 10 -5.19 -12.82 3.69
CA ALA A 10 -4.02 -11.93 3.57
C ALA A 10 -2.99 -12.49 2.56
N GLU A 11 -2.52 -13.74 2.75
CA GLU A 11 -1.54 -14.37 1.83
C GLU A 11 -1.98 -14.43 0.35
N LYS A 12 -3.28 -14.53 0.08
CA LYS A 12 -3.80 -14.48 -1.29
C LYS A 12 -3.80 -13.05 -1.82
N PHE A 13 -4.06 -12.07 -0.97
CA PHE A 13 -3.96 -10.67 -1.33
C PHE A 13 -2.52 -10.25 -1.59
N SER A 14 -1.53 -10.66 -0.80
CA SER A 14 -0.11 -10.36 -1.07
C SER A 14 0.30 -10.67 -2.51
N ARG A 15 0.04 -11.92 -2.93
CA ARG A 15 0.38 -12.41 -4.27
C ARG A 15 -0.42 -11.73 -5.37
N ASN A 16 -1.70 -11.47 -5.15
CA ASN A 16 -2.59 -10.92 -6.20
C ASN A 16 -2.53 -9.39 -6.32
N ILE A 17 -2.29 -8.69 -5.22
CA ILE A 17 -2.29 -7.22 -5.15
C ILE A 17 -0.92 -6.63 -5.43
N TYR A 18 0.17 -7.35 -5.13
CA TYR A 18 1.53 -6.81 -5.27
C TYR A 18 2.40 -7.59 -6.26
N GLY A 19 2.16 -8.89 -6.43
CA GLY A 19 2.90 -9.74 -7.38
C GLY A 19 2.43 -9.66 -8.83
N THR A 20 1.38 -8.90 -9.13
CA THR A 20 0.80 -8.79 -10.48
C THR A 20 1.19 -7.48 -11.15
N THR A 21 1.19 -7.44 -12.48
CA THR A 21 1.42 -6.20 -13.26
C THR A 21 0.43 -5.09 -12.89
N LYS A 22 -0.80 -5.45 -12.52
CA LYS A 22 -1.81 -4.52 -12.00
C LYS A 22 -1.37 -3.90 -10.66
N GLY A 23 -0.78 -4.70 -9.77
CA GLY A 23 -0.21 -4.27 -8.50
C GLY A 23 0.96 -3.30 -8.68
N GLN A 24 1.89 -3.68 -9.55
CA GLN A 24 3.06 -2.87 -9.88
C GLN A 24 2.68 -1.52 -10.50
N LEU A 25 1.74 -1.51 -11.46
CA LEU A 25 1.23 -0.27 -12.05
C LEU A 25 0.55 0.62 -11.00
N ARG A 26 -0.27 0.02 -10.12
CA ARG A 26 -0.92 0.75 -9.03
C ARG A 26 0.10 1.41 -8.10
N GLN A 27 1.17 0.71 -7.72
CA GLN A 27 2.25 1.29 -6.91
C GLN A 27 2.97 2.42 -7.64
N ALA A 28 3.28 2.24 -8.92
CA ALA A 28 3.99 3.24 -9.72
C ALA A 28 3.19 4.56 -9.81
N ILE A 29 1.88 4.48 -10.08
CA ILE A 29 1.02 5.67 -10.14
C ILE A 29 0.87 6.32 -8.76
N LEU A 30 0.66 5.52 -7.71
CA LEU A 30 0.55 6.06 -6.35
C LEU A 30 1.81 6.84 -5.94
N TRP A 31 3.00 6.30 -6.25
CA TRP A 31 4.26 6.98 -5.97
C TRP A 31 4.47 8.23 -6.82
N GLN A 32 4.00 8.25 -8.07
CA GLN A 32 4.02 9.46 -8.90
C GLN A 32 3.23 10.62 -8.26
N ASP A 33 2.13 10.32 -7.57
CA ASP A 33 1.32 11.33 -6.88
C ASP A 33 1.87 11.69 -5.50
N LEU A 34 2.40 10.72 -4.74
CA LEU A 34 2.95 10.94 -3.40
C LEU A 34 4.28 11.68 -3.42
N GLN A 35 5.17 11.41 -4.38
CA GLN A 35 6.52 11.99 -4.41
C GLN A 35 6.50 13.53 -4.42
N PRO A 36 5.71 14.22 -5.28
CA PRO A 36 5.64 15.67 -5.26
C PRO A 36 5.08 16.25 -3.95
N LEU A 37 4.21 15.51 -3.25
CA LEU A 37 3.69 15.92 -1.95
C LEU A 37 4.78 15.81 -0.87
N LEU A 38 5.53 14.71 -0.87
CA LEU A 38 6.66 14.52 0.04
C LEU A 38 7.75 15.58 -0.18
N ASP A 39 8.08 15.88 -1.44
CA ASP A 39 9.08 16.90 -1.79
C ASP A 39 8.70 18.30 -1.26
N ARG A 40 7.40 18.62 -1.22
CA ARG A 40 6.88 19.89 -0.69
C ARG A 40 6.95 19.99 0.83
N LEU A 41 6.92 18.86 1.54
CA LEU A 41 7.00 18.83 3.00
C LEU A 41 8.43 19.06 3.51
N GLY A 42 9.42 19.04 2.62
CA GLY A 42 10.81 19.30 2.91
C GLY A 42 11.57 18.06 3.41
N PRO A 43 12.88 18.19 3.62
CA PRO A 43 13.73 17.07 3.98
C PRO A 43 13.51 16.63 5.44
N GLY A 44 13.58 15.31 5.67
CA GLY A 44 13.52 14.70 6.99
C GLY A 44 12.43 13.63 7.14
N PRO A 45 12.49 12.79 8.18
CA PRO A 45 11.47 11.78 8.40
C PRO A 45 10.13 12.41 8.77
N LEU A 46 9.06 11.86 8.20
CA LEU A 46 7.68 12.27 8.50
C LEU A 46 7.03 11.30 9.48
N ARG A 47 6.05 11.80 10.24
CA ARG A 47 5.14 10.96 11.02
C ARG A 47 3.89 10.70 10.18
N VAL A 48 3.78 9.49 9.64
CA VAL A 48 2.69 9.10 8.74
C VAL A 48 1.84 8.02 9.41
N LEU A 49 0.51 8.19 9.34
CA LEU A 49 -0.46 7.18 9.75
C LEU A 49 -1.01 6.49 8.50
N ASP A 50 -0.76 5.19 8.37
CA ASP A 50 -1.43 4.34 7.37
C ASP A 50 -2.58 3.57 8.05
N ALA A 51 -3.77 4.17 8.06
CA ALA A 51 -4.92 3.61 8.73
C ALA A 51 -5.53 2.47 7.89
N GLY A 52 -5.35 1.23 8.35
CA GLY A 52 -5.80 0.05 7.62
C GLY A 52 -4.87 -0.37 6.48
N GLY A 53 -3.57 -0.11 6.61
CA GLY A 53 -2.53 -0.40 5.59
C GLY A 53 -2.34 -1.88 5.22
N GLY A 54 -3.11 -2.79 5.81
CA GLY A 54 -3.06 -4.22 5.50
C GLY A 54 -1.67 -4.80 5.76
N GLU A 55 -1.06 -5.41 4.74
CA GLU A 55 0.27 -6.02 4.84
C GLU A 55 1.42 -5.01 4.93
N GLY A 56 1.17 -3.71 4.78
CA GLY A 56 2.19 -2.67 4.97
C GLY A 56 3.36 -2.80 4.00
N GLN A 57 3.09 -3.17 2.75
CA GLN A 57 4.09 -3.45 1.72
C GLN A 57 5.18 -2.36 1.67
N THR A 58 6.43 -2.79 1.86
CA THR A 58 7.66 -1.97 1.78
C THR A 58 8.28 -2.01 0.40
#